data_AF-A0AAU3L3A2-F1
#
_entry.id   AF-A0AAU3L3A2-F1
#
_cell.length_a   1.000
_cell.length_b   1.000
_cell.length_c   1.000
_cell.angle_alpha   90.00
_cell.angle_beta   90.00
_cell.angle_gamma   90.00
#
_symmetry.space_group_name_H-M   'P 1'
#
loop_
_entity.id
_entity.type
_entity.pdbx_description
1 polymer ?
#
loop_
_entity_poly.entity_id
_entity_poly.type
_entity_poly.pdbx_seq_one_letter_code
_entity_poly.pdbx_strand_id
1 'polypeptide(L)'
;MSPGTAPATRISEINGDRAEWSIIDSAVFVQAVRRADGTQTVFDPTLPLGEAFSRMPRPLWEEVKFRSDLVRANAAQDVNGVQP
;
A
#
# COMPACT_ATOMS: atom_id res chain seq x y z
N MET A 1 8.39 -26.89 4.67
CA MET A 1 8.29 -25.72 3.77
C MET A 1 7.29 -24.79 4.42
N SER A 2 7.75 -23.70 5.05
CA SER A 2 6.82 -22.68 5.55
C SER A 2 6.09 -22.11 4.34
N PRO A 3 4.75 -22.02 4.31
CA PRO A 3 4.07 -21.31 3.24
C PRO A 3 4.66 -19.90 3.25
N GLY A 4 5.30 -19.49 2.15
CA GLY A 4 5.74 -18.12 1.99
C GLY A 4 4.49 -17.26 2.14
N THR A 5 4.39 -16.52 3.24
CA THR A 5 3.24 -15.67 3.51
C THR A 5 3.13 -14.70 2.35
N ALA A 6 2.07 -14.83 1.55
CA ALA A 6 1.79 -13.88 0.48
C ALA A 6 1.73 -12.47 1.09
N PRO A 7 2.27 -11.44 0.41
CA PRO A 7 2.30 -10.10 0.97
C PRO A 7 0.88 -9.64 1.25
N ALA A 8 0.62 -9.19 2.48
CA ALA A 8 -0.71 -8.78 2.90
C ALA A 8 -1.16 -7.55 2.10
N THR A 9 -2.24 -7.71 1.33
CA THR A 9 -2.90 -6.60 0.64
C THR A 9 -3.56 -5.68 1.65
N ARG A 10 -3.32 -4.38 1.46
CA ARG A 10 -3.81 -3.27 2.27
C ARG A 10 -4.63 -2.34 1.38
N ILE A 11 -5.53 -1.60 2.02
CA ILE A 11 -6.45 -0.68 1.34
C ILE A 11 -6.30 0.70 1.94
N SER A 12 -6.19 1.70 1.08
CA SER A 12 -6.33 3.12 1.43
C SER A 12 -7.51 3.71 0.67
N GLU A 13 -8.32 4.52 1.36
CA GLU A 13 -9.49 5.18 0.76
C GLU A 13 -9.54 6.65 1.16
N ILE A 14 -9.76 7.55 0.20
CA ILE A 14 -9.95 8.98 0.43
C ILE A 14 -10.90 9.56 -0.63
N ASN A 15 -11.89 10.34 -0.21
CA ASN A 15 -12.88 10.97 -1.11
C ASN A 15 -13.57 10.00 -2.08
N GLY A 16 -13.76 8.73 -1.69
CA GLY A 16 -14.32 7.68 -2.55
C GLY A 16 -13.35 7.05 -3.54
N ASP A 17 -12.13 7.60 -3.68
CA ASP A 17 -11.03 6.93 -4.38
C ASP A 17 -10.41 5.86 -3.47
N ARG A 18 -10.00 4.73 -4.04
CA ARG A 18 -9.49 3.55 -3.33
C ARG A 18 -8.21 3.04 -3.99
N ALA A 19 -7.20 2.71 -3.20
CA ALA A 19 -5.99 2.03 -3.65
C ALA A 19 -5.81 0.71 -2.90
N GLU A 20 -5.48 -0.34 -3.65
CA GLU A 20 -5.03 -1.63 -3.14
C GLU A 20 -3.51 -1.70 -3.28
N TRP A 21 -2.81 -1.94 -2.19
CA TRP A 21 -1.35 -1.88 -2.13
C TRP A 21 -0.77 -2.86 -1.12
N SER A 22 0.48 -3.24 -1.29
CA SER A 22 1.20 -4.19 -0.43
C SER A 22 2.62 -3.71 -0.18
N ILE A 23 3.25 -4.25 0.86
CA ILE A 23 4.68 -4.07 1.11
C ILE A 23 5.39 -5.37 0.76
N ILE A 24 6.33 -5.32 -0.19
CA ILE A 24 7.13 -6.46 -0.65
C ILE A 24 8.60 -6.01 -0.58
N ASP A 25 9.45 -6.77 0.10
CA ASP A 25 10.87 -6.44 0.28
C ASP A 25 11.12 -4.97 0.69
N SER A 26 10.33 -4.49 1.66
CA SER A 26 10.36 -3.11 2.14
C SER A 26 10.03 -2.02 1.10
N ALA A 27 9.51 -2.38 -0.07
CA ALA A 27 8.97 -1.46 -1.07
C ALA A 27 7.44 -1.53 -1.13
N VAL A 28 6.80 -0.41 -1.45
CA VAL A 28 5.33 -0.31 -1.54
C VAL A 28 4.92 -0.50 -2.99
N PHE A 29 4.03 -1.46 -3.25
CA PHE A 29 3.51 -1.77 -4.57
C PHE A 29 1.99 -1.61 -4.62
N VAL A 30 1.50 -0.87 -5.61
CA VAL A 30 0.08 -0.64 -5.88
C VAL A 30 -0.41 -1.66 -6.89
N GLN A 31 -1.44 -2.40 -6.52
CA GLN A 31 -2.10 -3.43 -7.35
C GLN A 31 -3.26 -2.85 -8.15
N ALA A 32 -4.06 -1.97 -7.55
CA ALA A 32 -5.20 -1.38 -8.21
C ALA A 32 -5.55 -0.02 -7.63
N VAL A 33 -6.14 0.83 -8.47
CA VAL A 33 -6.74 2.11 -8.08
C VAL A 33 -8.15 2.15 -8.65
N ARG A 34 -9.14 2.35 -7.77
CA ARG A 34 -10.53 2.60 -8.15
C ARG A 34 -10.86 4.05 -7.83
N ARG A 35 -11.37 4.78 -8.81
CA ARG A 35 -11.83 6.16 -8.67
C ARG A 35 -13.24 6.20 -8.09
N ALA A 36 -13.61 7.34 -7.51
CA ALA A 36 -14.95 7.58 -6.98
C ALA A 36 -16.07 7.44 -8.04
N ASP A 37 -15.76 7.64 -9.32
CA ASP A 37 -16.68 7.43 -10.45
C ASP A 37 -16.86 5.95 -10.83
N GLY A 38 -16.18 5.04 -10.13
CA GLY A 38 -16.21 3.59 -10.38
C GLY A 38 -15.14 3.10 -11.34
N THR A 39 -14.38 3.99 -12.00
CA THR A 39 -13.29 3.61 -12.91
C THR A 39 -12.20 2.86 -12.13
N GLN A 40 -11.91 1.63 -12.54
CA GLN A 40 -10.86 0.81 -11.93
C GLN A 40 -9.70 0.61 -12.89
N THR A 41 -8.49 0.86 -12.39
CA THR A 41 -7.23 0.52 -13.06
C THR A 41 -6.54 -0.55 -12.24
N VAL A 42 -6.25 -1.69 -12.86
CA VAL A 42 -5.46 -2.78 -12.26
C VAL A 42 -4.07 -2.74 -12.90
N PHE A 43 -3.05 -2.92 -12.08
CA PHE A 43 -1.65 -2.91 -12.49
C PHE A 43 -1.10 -4.34 -12.48
N ASP A 44 -0.81 -4.85 -13.68
CA ASP A 44 -0.13 -6.13 -13.87
C ASP A 44 1.07 -5.94 -14.83
N PRO A 45 2.32 -5.98 -14.33
CA PRO A 45 2.71 -6.20 -12.94
C PRO A 45 2.34 -5.02 -12.01
N THR A 46 2.34 -5.26 -10.70
CA THR A 46 2.07 -4.22 -9.69
C THR A 46 3.08 -3.08 -9.79
N LEU A 47 2.64 -1.83 -9.62
CA LEU A 47 3.51 -0.66 -9.76
C LEU A 47 4.14 -0.24 -8.43
N PRO A 48 5.44 0.10 -8.39
CA PRO A 48 6.03 0.79 -7.25
C PRO A 48 5.28 2.09 -6.94
N LEU A 49 5.12 2.44 -5.67
CA LEU A 49 4.39 3.64 -5.25
C LEU A 49 4.92 4.93 -5.92
N GLY A 50 6.23 5.02 -6.14
CA GLY A 50 6.83 6.16 -6.85
C GLY A 50 6.31 6.32 -8.29
N GLU A 51 6.13 5.22 -9.01
CA GLU A 51 5.61 5.22 -10.38
C GLU A 51 4.09 5.42 -10.42
N ALA A 52 3.38 4.86 -9.44
CA ALA A 52 1.93 4.98 -9.28
C ALA A 52 1.48 6.44 -9.05
N PHE A 53 2.38 7.35 -8.64
CA PHE A 53 2.11 8.78 -8.49
C PHE A 53 1.43 9.40 -9.72
N SER A 54 1.84 9.00 -10.92
CA SER A 54 1.28 9.51 -12.18
C SER A 54 -0.03 8.84 -12.60
N ARG A 55 -0.43 7.73 -11.93
CA ARG A 55 -1.55 6.86 -12.29
C ARG A 55 -2.71 6.92 -11.31
N MET A 56 -2.60 7.75 -10.27
CA MET A 56 -3.59 7.85 -9.22
C MET A 56 -3.73 9.30 -8.74
N PRO A 57 -4.88 9.69 -8.16
CA PRO A 57 -5.05 11.04 -7.62
C PRO A 57 -4.07 11.30 -6.49
N ARG A 58 -3.50 12.51 -6.47
CA ARG A 58 -2.50 12.92 -5.49
C ARG A 58 -2.92 12.70 -4.02
N PRO A 59 -4.15 13.04 -3.59
CA PRO A 59 -4.58 12.77 -2.21
C PRO A 59 -4.55 11.28 -1.84
N LEU A 60 -4.91 10.40 -2.78
CA LEU A 60 -4.87 8.96 -2.55
C LEU A 60 -3.42 8.44 -2.49
N TRP A 61 -2.53 8.99 -3.31
CA TRP A 61 -1.11 8.66 -3.25
C TRP A 61 -0.49 9.07 -1.91
N GLU A 62 -0.79 10.27 -1.42
CA GLU A 62 -0.34 10.78 -0.12
C GLU A 62 -0.88 9.91 1.03
N GLU A 63 -2.13 9.46 0.94
CA GLU A 63 -2.73 8.53 1.91
C GLU A 63 -2.03 7.16 1.91
N VAL A 64 -1.72 6.58 0.74
CA VAL A 64 -0.97 5.32 0.66
C VAL A 64 0.42 5.49 1.28
N LYS A 65 1.12 6.59 0.98
CA LYS A 65 2.42 6.90 1.58
C LYS A 65 2.32 6.96 3.11
N PHE A 66 1.42 7.78 3.64
CA PHE A 66 1.20 7.94 5.08
C PHE A 66 0.90 6.61 5.78
N ARG A 67 -0.02 5.80 5.23
CA ARG A 67 -0.35 4.49 5.80
C ARG A 67 0.81 3.52 5.74
N SER A 68 1.60 3.53 4.66
CA SER A 68 2.78 2.67 4.55
C SER A 68 3.87 3.04 5.57
N ASP A 69 4.05 4.34 5.85
CA ASP A 69 4.99 4.84 6.85
C ASP A 69 4.53 4.45 8.26
N LEU A 70 3.22 4.53 8.56
CA LEU A 70 2.64 4.04 9.82
C LEU A 70 2.86 2.54 10.02
N VAL A 71 2.66 1.72 8.98
CA VAL A 71 2.90 0.27 9.06
C VAL A 71 4.37 -0.02 9.38
N ARG A 72 5.31 0.70 8.75
CA ARG A 72 6.74 0.56 9.02
C ARG A 72 7.10 0.98 10.44
N ALA A 73 6.55 2.11 10.91
CA ALA A 73 6.79 2.59 12.26
C ALA A 73 6.30 1.58 13.31
N ASN A 74 5.11 1.02 13.13
CA ASN A 74 4.56 0.01 14.03
C ASN A 74 5.38 -1.29 14.00
N ALA A 75 5.82 -1.75 12.83
CA ALA A 75 6.71 -2.90 12.72
C ALA A 75 8.06 -2.65 13.42
N ALA A 76 8.58 -1.42 13.33
CA ALA A 76 9.79 -1.02 14.04
C ALA A 76 9.60 -0.97 15.57
N GLN A 77 8.40 -0.64 16.06
CA GLN A 77 8.10 -0.71 17.49
C GLN A 77 7.99 -2.15 17.99
N ASP A 78 7.39 -3.05 17.19
CA ASP A 78 7.27 -4.47 17.52
C ASP A 78 8.64 -5.16 17.67
N VAL A 79 9.58 -4.89 16.76
CA VAL A 79 10.94 -5.46 16.85
C VAL A 79 11.79 -4.87 17.98
N ASN A 80 11.52 -3.63 18.40
CA ASN A 80 12.21 -2.98 19.53
C ASN A 80 11.52 -3.26 20.87
N GLY A 81 10.29 -3.78 20.84
CA GLY A 81 9.51 -4.18 21.99
C GLY A 81 9.88 -5.59 22.46
N VAL A 82 11.11 -5.79 22.92
CA VAL A 82 11.38 -6.86 23.89
C VAL A 82 10.56 -6.54 25.13
N GLN A 83 9.41 -7.21 25.27
CA GLN A 83 8.58 -7.15 26.47
C GLN A 83 9.38 -7.72 27.66
N PRO A 84 9.28 -7.13 28.87
CA PRO A 84 9.80 -7.72 30.10
C PRO A 84 9.06 -9.01 30.50
#